data_AF-A0A3D0ZPZ6-F1
#
_entry.id   AF-A0A3D0ZPZ6-F1
#
_cell.length_a   1.000
_cell.length_b   1.000
_cell.length_c   1.000
_cell.angle_alpha   90.00
_cell.angle_beta   90.00
_cell.angle_gamma   90.00
#
_symmetry.space_group_name_H-M   'P 1'
#
loop_
_entity.id
_entity.type
_entity.pdbx_description
1 polymer ?
#
loop_
_entity_poly.entity_id
_entity_poly.type
_entity_poly.pdbx_seq_one_letter_code
_entity_poly.pdbx_strand_id
1 'polypeptide(L)'
;MNNRETIETLPQIFNDPVEYLNYFRDSDTYKNTYIKFYEGKKLSSDVSEADKRDVFEGDETCRKLLIEFARTQDKVLSYAPEYYSEDFRENIKDYFSLIQDYDKGRISGHDGISAYDRLRGSYHDAAAQVLTASTGVPHRLARGLIQVMTVQKGLDTFDSAGQDERRRLLSTLR
;
A
#
# COMPACT_ATOMS: atom_id res chain seq x y z
N MET A 1 42.31 -18.10 -8.52
CA MET A 1 41.30 -18.33 -7.46
C MET A 1 40.35 -17.15 -7.50
N ASN A 2 39.06 -17.43 -7.71
CA ASN A 2 38.00 -16.44 -7.91
C ASN A 2 37.58 -15.83 -6.57
N ASN A 3 37.83 -14.54 -6.35
CA ASN A 3 37.06 -13.76 -5.40
C ASN A 3 35.94 -13.06 -6.18
N ARG A 4 34.85 -13.80 -6.42
CA ARG A 4 33.58 -13.16 -6.73
C ARG A 4 32.94 -12.87 -5.38
N GLU A 5 33.26 -11.71 -4.85
CA GLU A 5 32.45 -11.11 -3.80
C GLU A 5 31.02 -11.02 -4.35
N THR A 6 30.10 -11.71 -3.71
CA THR A 6 28.68 -11.54 -3.92
C THR A 6 28.40 -10.09 -3.57
N ILE A 7 28.28 -9.22 -4.57
CA ILE A 7 27.72 -7.88 -4.36
C ILE A 7 26.28 -8.17 -3.91
N GLU A 8 26.05 -8.12 -2.59
CA GLU A 8 24.70 -8.00 -2.06
C GLU A 8 24.13 -6.74 -2.71
N THR A 9 23.27 -6.94 -3.71
CA THR A 9 22.60 -5.85 -4.40
C THR A 9 21.79 -5.10 -3.36
N LEU A 10 22.26 -3.90 -2.99
CA LEU A 10 21.56 -3.03 -2.07
C LEU A 10 20.14 -2.78 -2.59
N PRO A 11 19.13 -2.70 -1.69
CA PRO A 11 17.78 -2.42 -2.09
C PRO A 11 17.69 -1.06 -2.79
N GLN A 12 16.93 -0.99 -3.87
CA GLN A 12 16.60 0.29 -4.49
C GLN A 12 15.53 0.97 -3.63
N ILE A 13 15.85 2.18 -3.17
CA ILE A 13 14.99 2.98 -2.31
C ILE A 13 14.27 4.02 -3.17
N PHE A 14 12.95 4.10 -2.99
CA PHE A 14 12.08 5.12 -3.56
C PHE A 14 11.52 5.97 -2.42
N ASN A 15 11.52 7.28 -2.61
CA ASN A 15 10.94 8.24 -1.66
C ASN A 15 9.64 8.85 -2.20
N ASP A 16 9.54 8.96 -3.54
CA ASP A 16 8.35 9.42 -4.24
C ASP A 16 7.39 8.24 -4.50
N PRO A 17 6.13 8.32 -4.03
CA PRO A 17 5.13 7.28 -4.23
C PRO A 17 4.73 7.11 -5.71
N VAL A 18 4.79 8.16 -6.52
CA VAL A 18 4.46 8.11 -7.95
C VAL A 18 5.57 7.39 -8.71
N GLU A 19 6.83 7.66 -8.41
CA GLU A 19 7.96 6.92 -9.00
C GLU A 19 7.90 5.43 -8.65
N TYR A 20 7.62 5.12 -7.39
CA TYR A 20 7.45 3.73 -6.94
C TYR A 20 6.30 3.02 -7.67
N LEU A 21 5.16 3.70 -7.85
CA LEU A 21 4.04 3.16 -8.61
C LEU A 21 4.35 2.96 -10.08
N ASN A 22 5.09 3.86 -10.71
CA ASN A 22 5.50 3.68 -12.10
C ASN A 22 6.40 2.45 -12.24
N TYR A 23 7.33 2.26 -11.30
CA TYR A 23 8.15 1.06 -11.24
C TYR A 23 7.32 -0.22 -11.04
N PHE A 24 6.30 -0.17 -10.16
CA PHE A 24 5.34 -1.26 -9.99
C PHE A 24 4.56 -1.55 -11.28
N ARG A 25 4.05 -0.53 -11.97
CA ARG A 25 3.30 -0.66 -13.24
C ARG A 25 4.16 -1.25 -14.36
N ASP A 26 5.46 -1.00 -14.33
CA ASP A 26 6.41 -1.56 -15.30
C ASP A 26 6.81 -3.00 -15.00
N SER A 27 6.48 -3.53 -13.82
CA SER A 27 6.76 -4.92 -13.46
C SER A 27 5.94 -5.93 -14.27
N ASP A 28 6.53 -7.09 -14.52
CA ASP A 28 5.84 -8.22 -15.15
C ASP A 28 4.64 -8.67 -14.31
N THR A 29 4.76 -8.59 -12.99
CA THR A 29 3.69 -8.92 -12.03
C THR A 29 2.44 -8.07 -12.28
N TYR A 30 2.59 -6.75 -12.42
CA TYR A 30 1.49 -5.85 -12.76
C TYR A 30 0.91 -6.17 -14.14
N LYS A 31 1.77 -6.21 -15.17
CA LYS A 31 1.35 -6.41 -16.56
C LYS A 31 0.59 -7.72 -16.76
N ASN A 32 1.09 -8.82 -16.21
CA ASN A 32 0.45 -10.13 -16.30
C ASN A 32 -0.88 -10.18 -15.56
N THR A 33 -0.98 -9.52 -14.40
CA THR A 33 -2.22 -9.51 -13.62
C THR A 33 -3.28 -8.61 -14.25
N TYR A 34 -2.89 -7.47 -14.82
CA TYR A 34 -3.76 -6.59 -15.59
C TYR A 34 -4.39 -7.33 -16.78
N ILE A 35 -3.58 -8.07 -17.55
CA ILE A 35 -4.08 -8.89 -18.68
C ILE A 35 -5.08 -9.93 -18.19
N LYS A 36 -4.73 -10.69 -17.15
CA LYS A 36 -5.61 -11.71 -16.55
C LYS A 36 -6.91 -11.12 -15.99
N PHE A 37 -6.85 -9.92 -15.41
CA PHE A 37 -8.03 -9.26 -14.85
C PHE A 37 -9.09 -8.99 -15.93
N TYR A 38 -8.70 -8.80 -17.18
CA TYR A 38 -9.63 -8.59 -18.31
C TYR A 38 -9.87 -9.83 -19.16
N GLU A 39 -9.20 -10.95 -18.87
CA GLU A 39 -9.36 -12.19 -19.61
C GLU A 39 -10.81 -12.69 -19.54
N GLY A 40 -11.40 -12.98 -20.70
CA GLY A 40 -12.79 -13.42 -20.83
C GLY A 40 -13.85 -12.33 -20.60
N LYS A 41 -13.49 -11.10 -20.23
CA LYS A 41 -14.44 -9.99 -20.10
C LYS A 41 -14.76 -9.41 -21.48
N LYS A 42 -16.05 -9.25 -21.79
CA LYS A 42 -16.50 -8.52 -22.99
C LYS A 42 -16.57 -7.03 -22.65
N LEU A 43 -15.63 -6.26 -23.19
CA LEU A 43 -15.60 -4.81 -23.08
C LEU A 43 -16.20 -4.19 -24.34
N SER A 44 -16.85 -3.03 -24.18
CA SER A 44 -17.30 -2.24 -25.32
C SER A 44 -16.10 -1.57 -26.02
N SER A 45 -16.21 -1.31 -27.32
CA SER A 45 -15.12 -0.80 -28.16
C SER A 45 -14.74 0.66 -27.88
N ASP A 46 -15.60 1.39 -27.18
CA ASP A 46 -15.41 2.77 -26.73
C ASP A 46 -14.62 2.89 -25.41
N VAL A 47 -14.41 1.77 -24.69
CA VAL A 47 -13.64 1.78 -23.45
C VAL A 47 -12.15 1.97 -23.76
N SER A 48 -11.60 3.09 -23.32
CA SER A 48 -10.19 3.42 -23.52
C SER A 48 -9.26 2.60 -22.61
N GLU A 49 -7.96 2.54 -22.94
CA GLU A 49 -6.98 1.94 -22.03
C GLU A 49 -6.82 2.71 -20.72
N ALA A 50 -7.12 4.01 -20.70
CA ALA A 50 -7.15 4.79 -19.47
C ALA A 50 -8.29 4.30 -18.57
N ASP A 51 -9.50 4.12 -19.11
CA ASP A 51 -10.65 3.63 -18.34
C ASP A 51 -10.41 2.22 -17.79
N LYS A 52 -9.79 1.33 -18.59
CA LYS A 52 -9.41 -0.01 -18.11
C LYS A 52 -8.37 0.07 -16.99
N ARG A 53 -7.36 0.93 -17.14
CA ARG A 53 -6.36 1.12 -16.09
C ARG A 53 -7.01 1.62 -14.81
N ASP A 54 -7.86 2.63 -14.88
CA ASP A 54 -8.54 3.21 -13.73
C ASP A 54 -9.42 2.18 -13.01
N VAL A 55 -10.15 1.36 -13.76
CA VAL A 55 -10.96 0.27 -13.20
C VAL A 55 -10.09 -0.78 -12.50
N PHE A 56 -8.98 -1.20 -13.11
CA PHE A 56 -8.09 -2.19 -12.49
C PHE A 56 -7.36 -1.63 -11.26
N GLU A 57 -6.79 -0.43 -11.37
CA GLU A 57 -6.07 0.23 -10.27
C GLU A 57 -7.00 0.65 -9.12
N GLY A 58 -8.29 0.86 -9.41
CA GLY A 58 -9.34 1.03 -8.41
C GLY A 58 -9.82 -0.27 -7.75
N ASP A 59 -9.39 -1.43 -8.22
CA ASP A 59 -9.81 -2.73 -7.69
C ASP A 59 -8.91 -3.21 -6.55
N GLU A 60 -9.49 -3.98 -5.62
CA GLU A 60 -8.78 -4.57 -4.49
C GLU A 60 -7.69 -5.55 -4.92
N THR A 61 -7.83 -6.19 -6.08
CA THR A 61 -6.82 -7.08 -6.68
C THR A 61 -5.52 -6.34 -6.91
N CYS A 62 -5.58 -5.13 -7.49
CA CYS A 62 -4.38 -4.35 -7.80
C CYS A 62 -3.71 -3.83 -6.52
N ARG A 63 -4.50 -3.41 -5.51
CA ARG A 63 -3.96 -3.05 -4.19
C ARG A 63 -3.19 -4.22 -3.56
N LYS A 64 -3.77 -5.43 -3.53
CA LYS A 64 -3.09 -6.60 -2.97
C LYS A 64 -1.82 -6.95 -3.74
N LEU A 65 -1.84 -6.82 -5.06
CA LEU A 65 -0.68 -7.02 -5.90
C LEU A 65 0.46 -6.06 -5.58
N LEU A 66 0.14 -4.79 -5.30
CA LEU A 66 1.12 -3.80 -4.85
C LEU A 66 1.76 -4.19 -3.51
N ILE A 67 0.97 -4.71 -2.55
CA ILE A 67 1.48 -5.18 -1.26
C ILE A 67 2.43 -6.38 -1.44
N GLU A 68 2.07 -7.35 -2.28
CA GLU A 68 2.94 -8.50 -2.59
C GLU A 68 4.20 -8.09 -3.34
N PHE A 69 4.09 -7.14 -4.28
CA PHE A 69 5.24 -6.56 -4.95
C PHE A 69 6.21 -5.90 -3.96
N ALA A 70 5.68 -5.14 -3.00
CA ALA A 70 6.48 -4.49 -1.97
C ALA A 70 7.08 -5.44 -0.93
N ARG A 71 6.63 -6.71 -0.89
CA ARG A 71 7.17 -7.74 -0.01
C ARG A 71 8.57 -8.16 -0.41
N THR A 72 8.96 -7.91 -1.66
CA THR A 72 10.32 -8.18 -2.12
C THR A 72 11.27 -7.15 -1.48
N GLN A 73 12.35 -7.63 -0.85
CA GLN A 73 13.25 -6.76 -0.09
C GLN A 73 14.17 -5.89 -0.98
N ASP A 74 14.06 -6.00 -2.30
CA ASP A 74 14.93 -5.33 -3.28
C ASP A 74 14.39 -3.97 -3.75
N LYS A 75 13.11 -3.65 -3.47
CA LYS A 75 12.44 -2.39 -3.84
C LYS A 75 11.67 -1.85 -2.64
N VAL A 76 12.14 -0.75 -2.07
CA VAL A 76 11.61 -0.22 -0.82
C VAL A 76 11.05 1.17 -1.05
N LEU A 77 9.77 1.37 -0.72
CA LEU A 77 9.18 2.70 -0.58
C LEU A 77 9.40 3.21 0.85
N SER A 78 10.26 4.21 1.00
CA SER A 78 10.55 4.86 2.26
C SER A 78 9.81 6.20 2.36
N TYR A 79 9.19 6.44 3.51
CA TYR A 79 8.62 7.76 3.78
C TYR A 79 9.75 8.76 4.09
N ALA A 80 9.95 9.71 3.18
CA ALA A 80 10.80 10.89 3.31
C ALA A 80 9.92 12.16 3.21
N PRO A 81 9.67 12.89 4.32
CA PRO A 81 8.67 13.96 4.41
C PRO A 81 8.73 15.00 3.27
N GLU A 82 9.92 15.36 2.82
CA GLU A 82 10.18 16.36 1.80
C GLU A 82 9.56 16.05 0.42
N TYR A 83 9.17 14.81 0.16
CA TYR A 83 8.48 14.40 -1.08
C TYR A 83 6.95 14.53 -1.01
N TYR A 84 6.40 15.00 0.11
CA TYR A 84 4.96 15.04 0.35
C TYR A 84 4.47 16.44 0.72
N SER A 85 3.21 16.72 0.39
CA SER A 85 2.55 17.97 0.78
C SER A 85 2.50 18.14 2.30
N GLU A 86 2.40 19.38 2.78
CA GLU A 86 2.24 19.68 4.21
C GLU A 86 1.05 18.95 4.83
N ASP A 87 -0.12 19.03 4.19
CA ASP A 87 -1.32 18.33 4.63
C ASP A 87 -1.11 16.82 4.78
N PHE A 88 -0.37 16.19 3.85
CA PHE A 88 -0.07 14.77 3.93
C PHE A 88 0.86 14.46 5.10
N ARG A 89 1.91 15.28 5.28
CA ARG A 89 2.87 15.13 6.37
C ARG A 89 2.20 15.19 7.74
N GLU A 90 1.24 16.09 7.92
CA GLU A 90 0.48 16.19 9.18
C GLU A 90 -0.39 14.95 9.40
N ASN A 91 -1.17 14.54 8.40
CA ASN A 91 -2.05 13.38 8.51
C ASN A 91 -1.29 12.07 8.80
N ILE A 92 -0.16 11.84 8.13
CA ILE A 92 0.62 10.62 8.32
C ILE A 92 1.41 10.62 9.64
N LYS A 93 1.77 11.80 10.16
CA LYS A 93 2.45 11.94 11.46
C LYS A 93 1.53 11.61 12.63
N ASP A 94 0.29 12.07 12.58
CA ASP A 94 -0.73 11.72 13.58
C ASP A 94 -0.99 10.21 13.58
N TYR A 95 -1.01 9.62 12.38
CA TYR A 95 -1.15 8.19 12.23
C TYR A 95 0.03 7.40 12.80
N PHE A 96 1.27 7.79 12.49
CA PHE A 96 2.47 7.13 13.05
C PHE A 96 2.53 7.24 14.57
N SER A 97 2.15 8.38 15.13
CA SER A 97 2.13 8.60 16.58
C SER A 97 1.12 7.70 17.29
N LEU A 98 -0.06 7.53 16.69
CA LEU A 98 -1.13 6.69 17.22
C LEU A 98 -0.79 5.19 17.23
N ILE A 99 -0.13 4.69 16.19
CA ILE A 99 0.30 3.29 16.14
C ILE A 99 1.39 3.01 17.20
N GLN A 100 2.32 3.94 17.39
CA GLN A 100 3.34 3.83 18.44
C GLN A 100 2.73 3.79 19.85
N ASP A 101 1.58 4.46 20.07
CA ASP A 101 0.87 4.42 21.34
C ASP A 101 0.13 3.10 21.57
N TYR A 102 -0.35 2.44 20.52
CA TYR A 102 -0.90 1.07 20.60
C TYR A 102 0.18 0.06 20.96
N ASP A 103 1.34 0.11 20.29
CA ASP A 103 2.45 -0.85 20.48
C ASP A 103 3.06 -0.78 21.89
N LYS A 104 2.92 0.37 22.57
CA LYS A 104 3.27 0.55 24.00
C LYS A 104 2.29 -0.12 24.99
N GLY A 105 1.33 -0.90 24.51
CA GLY A 105 0.39 -1.63 25.36
C GLY A 105 -0.67 -0.75 26.05
N ARG A 106 -0.87 0.49 25.56
CA ARG A 106 -1.92 1.39 26.09
C ARG A 106 -3.33 0.98 25.67
N ILE A 107 -3.44 0.04 24.73
CA ILE A 107 -4.69 -0.53 24.23
C ILE A 107 -4.58 -2.05 24.42
N SER A 108 -5.39 -2.61 25.31
CA SER A 108 -5.37 -4.04 25.65
C SER A 108 -6.79 -4.63 25.68
N GLY A 109 -6.93 -5.90 25.29
CA GLY A 109 -8.21 -6.62 25.27
C GLY A 109 -8.88 -6.66 23.89
N HIS A 110 -9.82 -7.58 23.70
CA HIS A 110 -10.49 -7.83 22.41
C HIS A 110 -11.19 -6.59 21.82
N ASP A 111 -11.83 -5.80 22.69
CA ASP A 111 -12.46 -4.53 22.30
C ASP A 111 -11.42 -3.47 21.91
N GLY A 112 -10.26 -3.49 22.57
CA GLY A 112 -9.11 -2.65 22.23
C GLY A 112 -8.51 -2.98 20.87
N ILE A 113 -8.39 -4.27 20.53
CA ILE A 113 -7.91 -4.73 19.21
C ILE A 113 -8.88 -4.31 18.11
N SER A 114 -10.18 -4.52 18.32
CA SER A 114 -11.20 -4.16 17.33
C SER A 114 -11.30 -2.64 17.12
N ALA A 115 -11.20 -1.86 18.20
CA ALA A 115 -11.16 -0.40 18.13
C ALA A 115 -9.89 0.09 17.42
N TYR A 116 -8.75 -0.52 17.70
CA TYR A 116 -7.49 -0.22 17.03
C TYR A 116 -7.54 -0.54 15.54
N ASP A 117 -8.08 -1.69 15.14
CA ASP A 117 -8.21 -2.03 13.72
C ASP A 117 -9.09 -1.03 12.96
N ARG A 118 -10.20 -0.58 13.55
CA ARG A 118 -11.07 0.46 12.97
C ARG A 118 -10.34 1.78 12.84
N LEU A 119 -9.62 2.18 13.89
CA LEU A 119 -8.87 3.43 13.94
C LEU A 119 -7.71 3.41 12.92
N ARG A 120 -6.98 2.29 12.83
CA ARG A 120 -5.97 2.05 11.80
C ARG A 120 -6.58 2.16 10.40
N GLY A 121 -7.75 1.57 10.19
CA GLY A 121 -8.51 1.68 8.94
C GLY A 121 -8.83 3.14 8.57
N SER A 122 -9.35 3.93 9.52
CA SER A 122 -9.68 5.33 9.28
C SER A 122 -8.47 6.19 8.97
N TYR A 123 -7.33 5.96 9.61
CA TYR A 123 -6.11 6.71 9.30
C TYR A 123 -5.51 6.34 7.94
N HIS A 124 -5.54 5.06 7.56
CA HIS A 124 -5.17 4.66 6.20
C HIS A 124 -6.03 5.35 5.15
N ASP A 125 -7.34 5.46 5.40
CA ASP A 125 -8.29 6.09 4.50
C ASP A 125 -8.06 7.60 4.39
N ALA A 126 -7.88 8.29 5.53
CA ALA A 126 -7.57 9.72 5.56
C ALA A 126 -6.26 10.04 4.84
N ALA A 127 -5.19 9.30 5.13
CA ALA A 127 -3.90 9.49 4.47
C ALA A 127 -3.98 9.19 2.96
N ALA A 128 -4.72 8.14 2.56
CA ALA A 128 -4.95 7.80 1.16
C ALA A 128 -5.74 8.89 0.42
N GLN A 129 -6.73 9.49 1.06
CA GLN A 129 -7.52 10.57 0.47
C GLN A 129 -6.65 11.80 0.18
N VAL A 130 -5.80 12.19 1.13
CA VAL A 130 -4.87 13.32 0.94
C VAL A 130 -3.84 13.01 -0.14
N LEU A 131 -3.29 11.78 -0.16
CA LEU A 131 -2.34 11.36 -1.19
C LEU A 131 -2.97 11.33 -2.59
N THR A 132 -4.21 10.87 -2.69
CA THR A 132 -5.00 10.87 -3.94
C THR A 132 -5.16 12.28 -4.46
N ALA A 133 -5.55 13.22 -3.59
CA ALA A 133 -5.75 14.61 -3.96
C ALA A 133 -4.47 15.31 -4.44
N SER A 134 -3.31 14.97 -3.85
CA SER A 134 -2.02 15.60 -4.18
C SER A 134 -1.31 14.97 -5.38
N THR A 135 -1.55 13.70 -5.67
CA THR A 135 -0.79 12.95 -6.70
C THR A 135 -1.63 12.46 -7.88
N GLY A 136 -2.97 12.45 -7.75
CA GLY A 136 -3.87 11.86 -8.74
C GLY A 136 -3.87 10.32 -8.76
N VAL A 137 -3.15 9.67 -7.84
CA VAL A 137 -3.14 8.21 -7.71
C VAL A 137 -4.52 7.72 -7.25
N PRO A 138 -5.08 6.64 -7.83
CA PRO A 138 -6.35 6.07 -7.37
C PRO A 138 -6.34 5.72 -5.88
N HIS A 139 -7.42 6.06 -5.17
CA HIS A 139 -7.53 5.92 -3.70
C HIS A 139 -7.13 4.56 -3.16
N ARG A 140 -7.49 3.48 -3.86
CA ARG A 140 -7.12 2.10 -3.47
C ARG A 140 -5.62 1.86 -3.51
N LEU A 141 -4.92 2.33 -4.55
CA LEU A 141 -3.46 2.25 -4.63
C LEU A 141 -2.81 3.18 -3.61
N ALA A 142 -3.34 4.40 -3.44
CA ALA A 142 -2.86 5.32 -2.41
C ALA A 142 -2.87 4.65 -1.03
N ARG A 143 -3.99 3.98 -0.68
CA ARG A 143 -4.10 3.19 0.56
C ARG A 143 -3.06 2.07 0.64
N GLY A 144 -2.80 1.37 -0.46
CA GLY A 144 -1.74 0.37 -0.55
C GLY A 144 -0.34 0.95 -0.30
N LEU A 145 -0.03 2.13 -0.85
CA LEU A 145 1.25 2.81 -0.62
C LEU A 145 1.42 3.19 0.85
N ILE A 146 0.38 3.71 1.51
CA ILE A 146 0.43 3.99 2.96
C ILE A 146 0.74 2.71 3.74
N GLN A 147 0.11 1.59 3.37
CA GLN A 147 0.38 0.30 4.01
C GLN A 147 1.82 -0.17 3.80
N VAL A 148 2.38 0.00 2.60
CA VAL A 148 3.79 -0.31 2.35
C VAL A 148 4.70 0.55 3.23
N MET A 149 4.43 1.86 3.32
CA MET A 149 5.21 2.77 4.17
C MET A 149 5.12 2.40 5.66
N THR A 150 3.94 2.02 6.16
CA THR A 150 3.76 1.63 7.56
C THR A 150 4.44 0.31 7.87
N VAL A 151 4.38 -0.67 6.96
CA VAL A 151 5.13 -1.92 7.08
C VAL A 151 6.64 -1.66 7.16
N GLN A 152 7.17 -0.81 6.29
CA GLN A 152 8.59 -0.44 6.30
C GLN A 152 9.03 0.26 7.59
N LYS A 153 8.13 1.02 8.24
CA LYS A 153 8.38 1.64 9.55
C LYS A 153 8.22 0.66 10.73
N GLY A 154 7.90 -0.61 10.47
CA GLY A 154 7.65 -1.62 11.50
C GLY A 154 6.30 -1.47 12.20
N LEU A 155 5.38 -0.69 11.62
CA LEU A 155 4.08 -0.33 12.22
C LEU A 155 2.92 -1.20 11.73
N ASP A 156 3.15 -2.00 10.69
CA ASP A 156 2.18 -2.97 10.15
C ASP A 156 2.94 -4.20 9.60
N THR A 157 2.21 -5.23 9.18
CA THR A 157 2.79 -6.42 8.53
C THR A 157 2.21 -6.63 7.14
N PHE A 158 2.95 -7.30 6.26
CA PHE A 158 2.42 -7.67 4.94
C PHE A 158 1.18 -8.58 5.04
N ASP A 159 1.13 -9.45 6.05
CA ASP A 159 0.01 -10.38 6.24
C ASP A 159 -1.28 -9.67 6.66
N SER A 160 -1.17 -8.64 7.51
CA SER A 160 -2.31 -7.74 7.78
C SER A 160 -2.63 -6.91 6.55
N ALA A 161 -1.66 -6.23 5.92
CA ALA A 161 -1.89 -5.36 4.76
C ALA A 161 -2.59 -6.05 3.58
N GLY A 162 -2.25 -7.31 3.29
CA GLY A 162 -2.80 -8.11 2.20
C GLY A 162 -4.25 -8.60 2.40
N GLN A 163 -4.79 -8.56 3.61
CA GLN A 163 -6.15 -9.01 3.88
C GLN A 163 -7.21 -7.99 3.49
N ASP A 164 -8.34 -8.50 2.98
CA ASP A 164 -9.55 -7.72 2.73
C ASP A 164 -10.12 -7.18 4.04
N GLU A 165 -10.45 -5.89 4.10
CA GLU A 165 -10.94 -5.21 5.30
C GLU A 165 -12.21 -5.88 5.86
N ARG A 166 -13.08 -6.38 4.97
CA ARG A 166 -14.28 -7.13 5.37
C ARG A 166 -13.95 -8.46 6.04
N ARG A 167 -12.88 -9.15 5.60
CA ARG A 167 -12.43 -10.39 6.26
C ARG A 167 -11.81 -10.12 7.63
N ARG A 168 -11.07 -9.02 7.78
CA ARG A 168 -10.52 -8.59 9.08
C ARG A 168 -11.62 -8.27 10.09
N LEU A 169 -12.65 -7.54 9.67
CA LEU A 169 -13.81 -7.22 10.51
C LEU A 169 -14.64 -8.46 10.88
N LEU A 170 -14.68 -9.48 10.02
CA LEU A 170 -15.37 -10.74 10.31
C LEU A 170 -14.56 -11.68 11.22
N SER A 171 -13.23 -11.61 11.21
CA SER A 171 -12.38 -12.39 12.13
C SER A 171 -12.39 -11.88 13.57
N THR A 172 -12.73 -10.61 13.79
CA THR A 172 -12.89 -9.98 15.12
C THR A 172 -14.31 -10.08 15.69
N LEU A 173 -15.23 -10.76 14.99
CA LEU A 173 -16.61 -11.00 15.46
C LEU A 173 -16.83 -12.45 15.94
N ARG A 174 -15.76 -13.23 16.16
CA ARG A 174 -15.79 -14.59 16.68
C ARG A 174 -15.15 -14.66 18.05
#